data_AF-A0A1Q9A9Y9-F1
#
_entry.id   AF-A0A1Q9A9Y9-F1
#
_cell.length_a   1.000
_cell.length_b   1.000
_cell.length_c   1.000
_cell.angle_alpha   90.00
_cell.angle_beta   90.00
_cell.angle_gamma   90.00
#
_symmetry.space_group_name_H-M   'P 1'
#
loop_
_entity.id
_entity.type
_entity.pdbx_description
1 polymer ?
#
loop_
_entity_poly.entity_id
_entity_poly.type
_entity_poly.pdbx_seq_one_letter_code
_entity_poly.pdbx_strand_id
1 'polypeptide(L)'
;MFDDFEAGRLAANGIEIPYVAAGEEEPVLLLHGFLQNKALWVKIAPAFVTRGYRVICSDLRGYGQSSKPFAGADVRSPTNRIGPMNSFKAMLAWCIMRKELGTPRNAVMT
;
A
#
# COMPACT_ATOMS: atom_id res chain seq x y z
N MET A 1 10.02 -15.54 2.82
CA MET A 1 9.76 -14.54 1.76
C MET A 1 8.26 -14.29 1.80
N PHE A 2 7.61 -13.61 0.85
CA PHE A 2 6.13 -13.54 0.86
C PHE A 2 5.58 -14.77 0.15
N ASP A 3 5.67 -15.93 0.80
CA ASP A 3 5.54 -17.22 0.13
C ASP A 3 4.08 -17.57 -0.26
N ASP A 4 3.09 -16.92 0.36
CA ASP A 4 1.64 -17.10 0.11
C ASP A 4 0.89 -15.79 -0.21
N PHE A 5 1.59 -14.79 -0.74
CA PHE A 5 0.95 -13.52 -1.12
C PHE A 5 1.01 -13.34 -2.64
N GLU A 6 -0.10 -12.89 -3.21
CA GLU A 6 -0.13 -12.44 -4.60
C GLU A 6 0.64 -11.12 -4.75
N ALA A 7 1.54 -11.07 -5.72
CA ALA A 7 2.25 -9.85 -6.07
C ALA A 7 1.49 -9.08 -7.16
N GLY A 8 1.40 -7.76 -6.99
CA GLY A 8 0.76 -6.88 -7.96
C GLY A 8 1.45 -5.52 -8.05
N ARG A 9 1.00 -4.73 -9.03
CA ARG A 9 1.39 -3.33 -9.18
C ARG A 9 0.15 -2.49 -9.40
N LEU A 10 0.10 -1.34 -8.72
CA LEU A 10 -0.93 -0.33 -8.90
C LEU A 10 -0.33 0.88 -9.62
N ALA A 11 -0.92 1.21 -10.77
CA ALA A 11 -0.62 2.41 -11.53
C ALA A 11 -1.57 3.53 -11.12
N ALA A 12 -1.07 4.62 -10.54
CA ALA A 12 -1.88 5.78 -10.18
C ALA A 12 -1.10 7.08 -10.37
N ASN A 13 -1.68 8.06 -11.07
CA ASN A 13 -1.08 9.38 -11.28
C ASN A 13 0.37 9.33 -11.83
N GLY A 14 0.66 8.38 -12.73
CA GLY A 14 2.00 8.16 -13.28
C GLY A 14 3.01 7.55 -12.29
N ILE A 15 2.54 7.02 -11.16
CA ILE A 15 3.32 6.35 -10.13
C ILE A 15 2.96 4.87 -10.12
N GLU A 16 3.96 4.02 -10.20
CA GLU A 16 3.84 2.58 -10.05
C GLU A 16 4.18 2.18 -8.62
N ILE A 17 3.22 1.56 -7.93
CA ILE A 17 3.38 1.07 -6.56
C ILE A 17 3.27 -0.46 -6.55
N PRO A 18 4.35 -1.20 -6.26
CA PRO A 18 4.26 -2.63 -6.06
C PRO A 18 3.65 -2.93 -4.69
N TYR A 19 2.83 -3.96 -4.66
CA TYR A 19 2.27 -4.50 -3.44
C TYR A 19 2.31 -6.02 -3.46
N VAL A 20 2.17 -6.61 -2.27
CA VAL A 20 1.80 -8.00 -2.10
C VAL A 20 0.53 -8.06 -1.27
N ALA A 21 -0.36 -9.02 -1.55
CA ALA A 21 -1.62 -9.14 -0.83
C ALA A 21 -2.00 -10.61 -0.54
N ALA A 22 -2.73 -10.84 0.55
CA ALA A 22 -3.28 -12.16 0.91
C ALA A 22 -4.49 -11.99 1.84
N GLY A 23 -5.33 -13.03 1.96
CA GLY A 23 -6.61 -12.97 2.67
C GLY A 23 -7.73 -12.37 1.83
N GLU A 24 -8.93 -12.21 2.39
CA GLU A 24 -10.14 -11.91 1.61
C GLU A 24 -11.08 -10.88 2.26
N GLU A 25 -11.16 -10.82 3.60
CA GLU A 25 -12.17 -10.02 4.31
C GLU A 25 -11.75 -8.54 4.48
N GLU A 26 -11.74 -8.02 5.71
CA GLU A 26 -11.46 -6.62 6.00
C GLU A 26 -10.03 -6.22 5.59
N PRO A 27 -9.86 -5.23 4.70
CA PRO A 27 -8.55 -4.86 4.17
C PRO A 27 -7.70 -4.05 5.17
N VAL A 28 -6.44 -4.46 5.32
CA VAL A 28 -5.42 -3.78 6.14
C VAL A 28 -4.20 -3.47 5.27
N LEU A 29 -3.89 -2.19 5.10
CA LEU A 29 -2.68 -1.74 4.40
C LEU A 29 -1.52 -1.53 5.38
N LEU A 30 -0.40 -2.22 5.15
CA LEU A 30 0.82 -2.10 5.95
C LEU A 30 1.85 -1.24 5.20
N LEU A 31 2.14 -0.07 5.76
CA LEU A 31 3.10 0.90 5.21
C LEU A 31 4.36 0.96 6.08
N HIS A 32 5.52 0.81 5.44
CA HIS A 32 6.82 0.87 6.10
C HIS A 32 7.24 2.33 6.43
N GLY A 33 8.28 2.49 7.24
CA GLY A 33 8.84 3.80 7.60
C GLY A 33 10.04 4.24 6.73
N PHE A 34 10.78 5.23 7.22
CA PHE A 34 11.96 5.78 6.56
C PHE A 34 13.06 4.73 6.36
N LEU A 35 13.70 4.73 5.17
CA LEU A 35 14.77 3.80 4.75
C LEU A 35 14.39 2.30 4.77
N GLN A 36 13.09 2.00 4.79
CA GLN A 36 12.57 0.65 4.76
C GLN A 36 11.83 0.36 3.45
N ASN A 37 11.29 -0.85 3.32
CA ASN A 37 10.39 -1.28 2.25
C ASN A 37 9.38 -2.30 2.81
N LYS A 38 8.44 -2.77 1.98
CA LYS A 38 7.38 -3.72 2.36
C LYS A 38 7.90 -5.03 2.97
N ALA A 39 9.15 -5.43 2.72
CA ALA A 39 9.74 -6.65 3.28
C ALA A 39 9.82 -6.62 4.81
N LEU A 40 9.72 -5.44 5.45
CA LEU A 40 9.57 -5.30 6.90
C LEU A 40 8.42 -6.18 7.44
N TRP A 41 7.38 -6.36 6.64
CA TRP A 41 6.14 -7.02 7.06
C TRP A 41 6.13 -8.53 6.83
N VAL A 42 7.16 -9.13 6.22
CA VAL A 42 7.19 -10.57 5.87
C VAL A 42 6.85 -11.48 7.06
N LYS A 43 7.35 -11.14 8.26
CA LYS A 43 7.12 -11.95 9.48
C LYS A 43 5.80 -11.65 10.20
N ILE A 44 5.16 -10.53 9.87
CA ILE A 44 4.00 -10.01 10.60
C ILE A 44 2.72 -10.20 9.80
N ALA A 45 2.76 -9.96 8.49
CA ALA A 45 1.61 -10.01 7.61
C ALA A 45 0.85 -11.36 7.66
N PRO A 46 1.49 -12.54 7.70
CA PRO A 46 0.77 -13.81 7.80
C PRO A 46 -0.13 -13.91 9.04
N ALA A 47 0.26 -13.31 10.17
CA ALA A 47 -0.53 -13.36 11.40
C ALA A 47 -1.83 -12.53 11.33
N PHE A 48 -1.88 -11.53 10.45
CA PHE A 48 -3.12 -10.81 10.16
C PHE A 48 -3.99 -11.61 9.18
N VAL A 49 -3.39 -12.25 8.18
CA VAL A 49 -4.12 -13.14 7.26
C VAL A 49 -4.78 -14.29 8.03
N THR A 50 -4.08 -14.93 8.96
CA THR A 50 -4.65 -16.02 9.77
C THR A 50 -5.78 -15.57 10.71
N ARG A 51 -5.88 -14.27 10.98
CA ARG A 51 -6.99 -13.65 11.72
C ARG A 51 -8.15 -13.22 10.81
N GLY A 52 -8.09 -13.52 9.52
CA GLY A 52 -9.13 -13.26 8.53
C GLY A 52 -8.96 -11.97 7.74
N TYR A 53 -7.94 -11.14 8.00
CA TYR A 53 -7.80 -9.86 7.30
C TYR A 53 -7.29 -10.04 5.86
N ARG A 54 -7.74 -9.17 4.95
CA ARG A 54 -7.10 -8.95 3.65
C ARG A 54 -5.89 -8.04 3.83
N VAL A 55 -4.70 -8.60 3.92
CA VAL A 55 -3.47 -7.84 4.20
C VAL A 55 -2.82 -7.41 2.90
N ILE A 56 -2.51 -6.12 2.78
CA ILE A 56 -1.80 -5.53 1.64
C ILE A 56 -0.51 -4.88 2.17
N CYS A 57 0.65 -5.25 1.64
CA CYS A 57 1.93 -4.64 1.97
C CYS A 57 2.51 -3.94 0.73
N SER A 58 2.74 -2.63 0.80
CA SER A 58 3.24 -1.86 -0.34
C SER A 58 4.47 -1.03 0.00
N ASP A 59 5.26 -0.72 -1.03
CA ASP A 59 6.35 0.25 -0.90
C ASP A 59 5.80 1.67 -1.00
N LEU A 60 6.23 2.58 -0.11
CA LEU A 60 5.91 3.99 -0.25
C LEU A 60 6.52 4.55 -1.55
N ARG A 61 5.84 5.53 -2.16
CA ARG A 61 6.42 6.29 -3.28
C ARG A 61 7.81 6.82 -2.90
N GLY A 62 8.78 6.69 -3.80
CA GLY A 62 10.17 7.05 -3.51
C GLY A 62 11.00 5.95 -2.84
N TYR A 63 10.37 4.88 -2.32
CA TYR A 63 11.03 3.79 -1.61
C TYR A 63 10.92 2.45 -2.36
N GLY A 64 11.73 1.49 -1.93
CA GLY A 64 11.69 0.11 -2.43
C GLY A 64 11.64 0.03 -3.96
N GLN A 65 10.63 -0.68 -4.47
CA GLN A 65 10.39 -0.87 -5.89
C GLN A 65 9.31 0.09 -6.47
N SER A 66 8.84 1.06 -5.68
CA SER A 66 7.95 2.12 -6.14
C SER A 66 8.67 3.11 -7.04
N SER A 67 7.91 3.77 -7.92
CA SER A 67 8.42 4.88 -8.75
C SER A 67 9.09 5.95 -7.90
N LYS A 68 10.20 6.48 -8.42
CA LYS A 68 11.01 7.56 -7.83
C LYS A 68 11.06 8.72 -8.82
N PRO A 69 9.94 9.44 -9.02
CA PRO A 69 9.91 10.55 -9.95
C PRO A 69 10.97 11.58 -9.53
N PHE A 70 11.78 12.00 -10.48
CA PHE A 70 12.84 12.99 -10.27
C PHE A 70 12.20 14.34 -9.91
N ALA A 71 12.74 15.04 -8.93
CA ALA A 71 12.34 16.40 -8.61
C ALA A 71 12.92 17.38 -9.66
N GLY A 72 12.40 17.33 -10.89
CA GLY A 72 12.72 18.31 -11.92
C GLY A 72 11.96 19.61 -11.68
N ALA A 73 12.70 20.68 -11.34
CA ALA A 73 12.42 22.12 -11.52
C ALA A 73 11.00 22.70 -11.29
N ASP A 74 10.07 22.02 -10.61
CA ASP A 74 8.86 22.67 -10.09
C ASP A 74 8.56 22.21 -8.66
N VAL A 75 9.04 23.03 -7.73
CA VAL A 75 8.87 22.89 -6.27
C VAL A 75 7.42 23.12 -5.81
N ARG A 76 6.50 23.50 -6.70
CA ARG A 76 5.11 23.86 -6.32
C ARG A 76 4.04 22.80 -6.57
N SER A 77 4.35 21.66 -7.18
CA SER A 77 3.35 20.61 -7.33
C SER A 77 3.05 19.95 -5.96
N PRO A 78 1.81 19.96 -5.44
CA PRO A 78 1.46 19.38 -4.13
C PRO A 78 1.80 17.89 -4.03
N THR A 79 1.90 17.22 -5.18
CA THR A 79 2.30 15.83 -5.31
C THR A 79 3.80 15.59 -5.13
N ASN A 80 4.66 16.62 -5.02
CA ASN A 80 6.12 16.44 -5.05
C ASN A 80 6.85 16.54 -3.70
N ARG A 81 6.14 16.52 -2.56
CA ARG A 81 6.79 16.39 -1.25
C ARG A 81 7.21 14.93 -1.00
N ILE A 82 8.41 14.57 -1.46
CA ILE A 82 9.18 13.48 -0.84
C ILE A 82 9.83 14.07 0.42
N GLY A 83 9.01 14.43 1.41
CA GLY A 83 9.47 14.73 2.76
C GLY A 83 9.44 13.44 3.58
N PRO A 84 10.30 13.28 4.60
CA PRO A 84 10.20 12.16 5.53
C PRO A 84 8.83 12.19 6.18
N MET A 85 7.92 11.32 5.74
CA MET A 85 6.65 11.10 6.41
C MET A 85 7.00 10.38 7.72
N ASN A 86 7.01 11.12 8.83
CA ASN A 86 7.36 10.62 10.14
C ASN A 86 6.61 9.32 10.43
N SER A 87 7.36 8.23 10.55
CA SER A 87 6.90 6.86 10.76
C SER A 87 6.43 6.63 12.19
N PHE A 88 5.43 7.40 12.63
CA PHE A 88 4.78 7.21 13.92
C PHE A 88 3.51 6.36 13.71
N LYS A 89 3.67 5.04 13.94
CA LYS A 89 2.61 4.01 14.00
C LYS A 89 1.62 4.00 12.83
N ALA A 90 1.74 2.98 11.99
CA ALA A 90 0.74 2.49 11.05
C ALA A 90 -0.58 2.10 11.77
N MET A 91 -1.35 3.10 12.20
CA MET A 91 -2.69 2.95 12.77
C MET A 91 -3.76 3.69 11.95
N LEU A 92 -3.37 4.28 10.81
CA LEU A 92 -4.26 5.04 9.93
C LEU A 92 -4.05 4.66 8.45
N ALA A 93 -3.93 3.37 8.19
CA ALA A 93 -4.32 2.76 6.91
C ALA A 93 -5.85 2.83 6.64
N TRP A 94 -6.56 3.64 7.43
CA TRP A 94 -8.01 3.63 7.61
C TRP A 94 -8.76 4.63 6.70
N CYS A 95 -8.10 5.64 6.10
CA CYS A 95 -8.83 6.71 5.40
C CYS A 95 -8.66 6.77 3.87
N ILE A 96 -7.70 6.06 3.26
CA ILE A 96 -7.35 6.29 1.84
C ILE A 96 -7.84 5.17 0.89
N MET A 97 -8.02 3.92 1.33
CA MET A 97 -8.52 2.85 0.43
C MET A 97 -10.05 2.81 0.28
N ARG A 98 -10.80 3.54 1.11
CA ARG A 98 -12.27 3.56 1.06
C ARG A 98 -12.86 4.42 -0.07
N LYS A 99 -12.03 5.18 -0.81
CA LYS A 99 -12.50 6.13 -1.83
C LYS A 99 -12.18 5.75 -3.29
N GLU A 100 -11.24 4.82 -3.51
CA GLU A 100 -10.77 4.43 -4.86
C GLU A 100 -11.23 3.03 -5.30
N LEU A 101 -11.73 2.20 -4.38
CA LEU A 101 -12.42 0.94 -4.72
C LEU A 101 -13.91 1.15 -4.51
N GLY A 102 -14.62 1.47 -5.59
CA GLY A 102 -16.06 1.68 -5.59
C GLY A 102 -16.78 0.52 -4.90
N THR A 103 -17.78 0.86 -4.09
CA THR A 103 -18.76 -0.07 -3.54
C THR A 103 -19.30 -0.96 -4.67
N PRO A 104 -19.28 -2.30 -4.57
CA PRO A 104 -20.09 -3.11 -5.47
C PRO A 104 -21.56 -2.84 -5.14
N ARG A 105 -22.18 -2.00 -5.96
CA ARG A 105 -23.63 -1.94 -6.12
C ARG A 105 -24.05 -3.28 -6.70
N ASN A 106 -24.87 -4.01 -5.95
CA ASN A 106 -25.85 -4.98 -6.44
C ASN A 106 -25.35 -6.05 -7.43
N ALA A 107 -25.23 -7.28 -6.96
CA ALA A 107 -25.61 -8.45 -7.76
C ALA A 107 -26.68 -9.22 -6.97
N VAL A 108 -27.93 -8.89 -7.25
CA VAL A 108 -29.14 -9.62 -6.88
C VAL A 108 -29.57 -10.40 -8.12
N MET A 109 -30.01 -11.65 -7.92
CA MET A 109 -30.62 -12.60 -8.89
C MET A 109 -29.64 -13.17 -9.93
N THR A 110 -29.62 -14.47 -10.26
CA THR A 110 -30.59 -15.56 -10.19
C THR A 110 -29.84 -16.87 -9.97
#